data_AF-A0A2V1AXL2-F1
#
_entry.id   AF-A0A2V1AXL2-F1
#
_cell.length_a   1.000
_cell.length_b   1.000
_cell.length_c   1.000
_cell.angle_alpha   90.00
_cell.angle_beta   90.00
_cell.angle_gamma   90.00
#
_symmetry.space_group_name_H-M   'P 1'
#
loop_
_entity.id
_entity.type
_entity.pdbx_description
1 polymer ?
#
loop_
_entity_poly.entity_id
_entity_poly.type
_entity_poly.pdbx_seq_one_letter_code
_entity_poly.pdbx_strand_id
1 'polypeptide(L)'
;MGQFYQKLLALDIPILLPLPKQLTSSGYFPSWNASTVHYLCVRFTGGTSAHTEFSFEEKFAIPIKLYDTLPLYRQFNEPIIEQRPSSDNQVLVDLELPISSLGPSDPFHLRVKIGGNPLHNKRKRNLRLKSVTMQLKEYMQGFDSGLPSKREIKLRSETDECDKPITADGTTHIFEFPFPFDNDFLRHFAVSDATEPYRDQLTVKFSSATFNKNRNLSKITEGVPVTHTQGFTTLGRLFSIRYEVIVKVKISHGKDTIVHLPLTVSPYDRASSEYLLSWIKGECLVARDLFGRDTVNQAASTFKDEEVHMMLQRFRPAPVLYKVNRTDWEALGYSLDRYGHSMVTCIE
;
A
#
# COMPACT_ATOMS: atom_id res chain seq x y z
N MET A 1 28.37 -17.18 49.63
CA MET A 1 27.02 -17.05 49.03
C MET A 1 27.18 -16.29 47.72
N GLY A 2 26.70 -16.81 46.60
CA GLY A 2 26.84 -16.18 45.29
C GLY A 2 25.99 -14.92 45.19
N GLN A 3 26.48 -13.91 44.47
CA GLN A 3 25.67 -12.74 44.11
C GLN A 3 24.52 -13.20 43.20
N PHE A 4 23.29 -12.77 43.49
CA PHE A 4 22.10 -13.07 42.68
C PHE A 4 21.96 -12.18 41.43
N TYR A 5 23.03 -11.47 41.06
CA TYR A 5 23.06 -10.59 39.90
C TYR A 5 24.36 -10.78 39.12
N GLN A 6 24.31 -10.51 37.82
CA GLN A 6 25.46 -10.53 36.93
C GLN A 6 25.66 -9.15 36.32
N LYS A 7 26.89 -8.64 36.33
CA LYS A 7 27.26 -7.41 35.63
C LYS A 7 27.48 -7.70 34.14
N LEU A 8 26.82 -6.92 33.29
CA LEU A 8 26.89 -7.01 31.83
C LEU A 8 27.31 -5.66 31.25
N LEU A 9 27.99 -5.72 30.11
CA LEU A 9 28.35 -4.55 29.32
C LEU A 9 27.19 -4.15 28.39
N ALA A 10 26.58 -5.14 27.74
CA ALA A 10 25.42 -4.96 26.88
C ALA A 10 24.60 -6.26 26.79
N LEU A 11 23.37 -6.12 26.31
CA LEU A 11 22.44 -7.21 26.05
C LEU A 11 21.86 -7.01 24.65
N ASP A 12 22.07 -7.98 23.77
CA ASP A 12 21.42 -8.02 22.47
C ASP A 12 20.24 -9.01 22.52
N ILE A 13 19.05 -8.49 22.24
CA ILE A 13 17.79 -9.24 22.29
C ILE A 13 17.29 -9.40 20.86
N PRO A 14 17.51 -10.57 20.22
CA PRO A 14 17.01 -10.79 18.89
C PRO A 14 15.48 -10.82 18.90
N ILE A 15 14.88 -10.09 17.97
CA ILE A 15 13.42 -10.02 17.81
C ILE A 15 13.01 -10.62 16.47
N LEU A 16 11.95 -11.42 16.50
CA LEU A 16 11.23 -11.87 15.32
C LEU A 16 9.78 -11.45 15.48
N LEU A 17 9.37 -10.50 14.65
CA LEU A 17 8.07 -9.85 14.71
C LEU A 17 7.28 -10.17 13.44
N PRO A 18 6.28 -11.08 13.50
CA PRO A 18 5.34 -11.22 12.39
C PRO A 18 4.54 -9.93 12.23
N LEU A 19 4.38 -9.49 10.98
CA LEU A 19 3.53 -8.35 10.65
C LEU A 19 2.05 -8.78 10.65
N PRO A 20 1.15 -8.04 11.31
CA PRO A 20 -0.29 -8.31 11.27
C PRO A 20 -0.84 -8.28 9.85
N LYS A 21 -1.79 -9.16 9.54
CA LYS A 21 -2.39 -9.20 8.18
C LYS A 21 -3.24 -7.99 7.83
N GLN A 22 -3.78 -7.28 8.83
CA GLN A 22 -4.59 -6.07 8.60
C GLN A 22 -3.77 -4.79 8.64
N LEU A 23 -2.44 -4.90 8.58
CA LEU A 23 -1.54 -3.75 8.53
C LEU A 23 -1.68 -3.04 7.19
N THR A 24 -1.77 -1.72 7.21
CA THR A 24 -1.85 -0.91 5.99
C THR A 24 -0.47 -0.52 5.49
N SER A 25 -0.35 -0.22 4.18
CA SER A 25 0.88 0.34 3.64
C SER A 25 1.18 1.70 4.28
N SER A 26 2.47 1.99 4.48
CA SER A 26 2.93 3.33 4.81
C SER A 26 2.82 4.21 3.57
N GLY A 27 2.41 5.46 3.74
CA GLY A 27 2.16 6.33 2.61
C GLY A 27 1.83 7.75 2.99
N TYR A 28 2.05 8.67 2.06
CA TYR A 28 1.58 10.03 2.11
C TYR A 28 0.58 10.26 0.97
N PHE A 29 -0.56 10.86 1.30
CA PHE A 29 -1.69 11.07 0.41
C PHE A 29 -1.90 12.58 0.22
N PRO A 30 -1.29 13.20 -0.81
CA PRO A 30 -1.23 14.66 -0.95
C PRO A 30 -2.60 15.32 -1.05
N SER A 31 -3.55 14.70 -1.76
CA SER A 31 -4.92 15.22 -1.94
C SER A 31 -5.65 15.48 -0.63
N TRP A 32 -5.30 14.73 0.42
CA TRP A 32 -5.96 14.76 1.72
C TRP A 32 -5.06 15.30 2.83
N ASN A 33 -3.80 15.61 2.51
CA ASN A 33 -2.74 15.89 3.48
C ASN A 33 -2.72 14.84 4.62
N ALA A 34 -2.87 13.56 4.25
CA ALA A 34 -2.94 12.45 5.19
C ALA A 34 -1.68 11.57 5.06
N SER A 35 -1.29 10.90 6.13
CA SER A 35 -0.18 9.96 6.11
C SER A 35 -0.43 8.76 7.02
N THR A 36 0.09 7.62 6.60
CA THR A 36 0.22 6.41 7.42
C THR A 36 1.71 6.15 7.65
N VAL A 37 2.13 6.13 8.91
CA VAL A 37 3.52 5.89 9.33
C VAL A 37 3.54 4.80 10.40
N HIS A 38 4.56 3.96 10.38
CA HIS A 38 4.73 2.88 11.35
C HIS A 38 6.05 3.04 12.07
N TYR A 39 6.05 2.72 13.36
CA TYR A 39 7.22 2.77 14.22
C TYR A 39 7.36 1.46 14.98
N LEU A 40 8.58 0.96 15.10
CA LEU A 40 8.96 0.02 16.14
C LEU A 40 9.29 0.82 17.39
N CYS A 41 8.46 0.67 18.42
CA CYS A 41 8.69 1.30 19.72
C CYS A 41 9.38 0.30 20.64
N VAL A 42 10.55 0.66 21.16
CA VAL A 42 11.28 -0.13 22.15
C VAL A 42 11.21 0.61 23.48
N ARG A 43 10.55 -0.01 24.46
CA ARG A 43 10.47 0.51 25.82
C ARG A 43 11.29 -0.36 26.76
N PHE A 44 12.27 0.24 27.42
CA PHE A 44 13.04 -0.37 28.50
C PHE A 44 12.55 0.19 29.83
N THR A 45 12.31 -0.71 30.79
CA THR A 45 11.98 -0.34 32.17
C THR A 45 12.94 -1.09 33.09
N GLY A 46 13.63 -0.35 33.96
CA GLY A 46 14.65 -0.88 34.85
C GLY A 46 14.61 -0.20 36.20
N GLY A 47 15.18 -0.84 37.23
CA GLY A 47 15.22 -0.31 38.58
C GLY A 47 15.56 -1.41 39.58
N THR A 48 16.09 -1.03 40.75
CA THR A 48 16.38 -2.01 41.83
C THR A 48 15.23 -2.14 42.82
N SER A 49 14.31 -1.18 42.80
CA SER A 49 13.05 -1.13 43.55
C SER A 49 12.04 -0.25 42.81
N ALA A 50 10.76 -0.31 43.19
CA ALA A 50 9.70 0.53 42.64
C ALA A 50 9.96 2.04 42.76
N HIS A 51 10.77 2.48 43.73
CA HIS A 51 11.12 3.89 43.94
C HIS A 51 12.27 4.37 43.03
N THR A 52 13.00 3.42 42.42
CA THR A 52 14.15 3.66 41.53
C THR A 52 13.85 3.17 40.11
N GLU A 53 12.58 2.93 39.81
CA GLU A 53 12.15 2.49 38.49
C GLU A 53 12.24 3.66 37.52
N PHE A 54 12.92 3.45 36.41
CA PHE A 54 13.01 4.38 35.29
C PHE A 54 12.56 3.67 34.01
N SER A 55 12.05 4.45 33.06
CA SER A 55 11.65 3.95 31.76
C SER A 55 12.15 4.85 30.65
N PHE A 56 12.58 4.25 29.55
CA PHE A 56 13.00 4.91 28.32
C PHE A 56 12.22 4.29 27.16
N GLU A 57 11.80 5.12 26.20
CA GLU A 57 11.13 4.69 24.98
C GLU A 57 11.84 5.30 23.77
N GLU A 58 12.28 4.44 22.86
CA GLU A 58 12.84 4.83 21.56
C GLU A 58 11.91 4.39 20.43
N LYS A 59 11.86 5.18 19.35
CA LYS A 59 11.02 4.89 18.18
C LYS A 59 11.86 4.84 16.92
N PHE A 60 11.71 3.75 16.17
CA PHE A 60 12.38 3.55 14.89
C PHE A 60 11.32 3.53 13.79
N ALA A 61 11.41 4.43 12.82
CA ALA A 61 10.48 4.45 11.70
C ALA A 61 10.69 3.22 10.80
N ILE A 62 9.60 2.51 10.46
CA ILE A 62 9.65 1.31 9.61
C ILE A 62 8.75 1.52 8.38
N PRO A 63 9.32 1.63 7.16
CA PRO A 63 8.55 1.73 5.95
C PRO A 63 7.90 0.38 5.60
N ILE A 64 6.57 0.34 5.65
CA ILE A 64 5.77 -0.82 5.27
C ILE A 64 5.25 -0.62 3.86
N LYS A 65 5.50 -1.57 2.97
CA LYS A 65 5.00 -1.59 1.58
C LYS A 65 4.10 -2.80 1.40
N LEU A 66 2.90 -2.60 0.90
CA LEU A 66 2.03 -3.68 0.45
C LEU A 66 2.09 -3.83 -1.07
N TYR A 67 1.90 -5.07 -1.51
CA TYR A 67 1.91 -5.44 -2.93
C TYR A 67 0.64 -6.21 -3.28
N ASP A 68 -0.46 -5.95 -2.60
CA ASP A 68 -1.78 -6.59 -2.77
C ASP A 68 -2.59 -5.99 -3.94
N THR A 69 -2.21 -4.79 -4.39
CA THR A 69 -2.89 -4.03 -5.46
C THR A 69 -2.14 -4.04 -6.79
N LEU A 70 -1.17 -4.94 -7.01
CA LEU A 70 -0.39 -4.93 -8.26
C LEU A 70 -1.27 -5.15 -9.50
N PRO A 71 -1.18 -4.31 -10.55
CA PRO A 71 -1.97 -4.43 -11.80
C PRO A 71 -1.80 -5.73 -12.58
N LEU A 72 -0.88 -6.61 -12.19
CA LEU A 72 -0.64 -7.91 -12.82
C LEU A 72 -1.45 -9.06 -12.24
N TYR A 73 -2.05 -8.88 -11.06
CA TYR A 73 -2.80 -9.97 -10.47
C TYR A 73 -4.03 -10.28 -11.29
N ARG A 74 -4.31 -11.59 -11.43
CA ARG A 74 -5.42 -12.10 -12.20
C ARG A 74 -6.75 -11.43 -11.84
N GLN A 75 -7.03 -11.26 -10.54
CA GLN A 75 -8.25 -10.63 -10.04
C GLN A 75 -8.50 -9.22 -10.60
N PHE A 76 -7.44 -8.53 -11.05
CA PHE A 76 -7.53 -7.20 -11.62
C PHE A 76 -7.50 -7.16 -13.15
N ASN A 77 -7.23 -8.30 -13.80
CA ASN A 77 -7.17 -8.43 -15.26
C ASN A 77 -8.40 -9.18 -15.80
N GLU A 78 -9.44 -9.33 -14.98
CA GLU A 78 -10.76 -9.81 -15.39
C GLU A 78 -11.66 -8.58 -15.63
N PRO A 79 -12.26 -8.43 -16.82
CA PRO A 79 -13.08 -7.26 -17.14
C PRO A 79 -14.25 -7.07 -16.17
N ILE A 80 -14.38 -5.87 -15.63
CA ILE A 80 -15.58 -5.45 -14.91
C ILE A 80 -16.61 -5.03 -15.95
N ILE A 81 -17.70 -5.79 -16.03
CA ILE A 81 -18.85 -5.52 -16.90
C ILE A 81 -20.03 -5.14 -16.00
N GLU A 82 -20.57 -3.95 -16.18
CA GLU A 82 -21.72 -3.45 -15.42
C GLU A 82 -22.80 -2.99 -16.39
N GLN A 83 -24.00 -3.54 -16.25
CA GLN A 83 -25.16 -3.18 -17.06
C GLN A 83 -26.21 -2.55 -16.16
N ARG A 84 -26.63 -1.32 -16.49
CA ARG A 84 -27.60 -0.59 -15.68
C ARG A 84 -28.68 0.06 -16.54
N PRO A 85 -29.97 -0.22 -16.30
CA PRO A 85 -31.04 0.52 -16.94
C PRO A 85 -31.15 1.93 -16.37
N SER A 86 -31.68 2.86 -17.16
CA SER A 86 -32.10 4.17 -16.69
C SER A 86 -33.21 4.03 -15.65
N SER A 87 -33.38 5.04 -14.79
CA SER A 87 -34.42 4.98 -13.74
C SER A 87 -35.85 4.84 -14.28
N ASP A 88 -36.11 5.25 -15.52
CA ASP A 88 -37.37 5.03 -16.23
C ASP A 88 -37.36 3.77 -17.14
N ASN A 89 -36.34 2.93 -17.02
CA ASN A 89 -36.11 1.68 -17.75
C ASN A 89 -36.09 1.81 -19.29
N GLN A 90 -35.94 3.02 -19.82
CA GLN A 90 -35.98 3.31 -21.26
C GLN A 90 -34.67 2.99 -21.97
N VAL A 91 -33.56 3.24 -21.29
CA VAL A 91 -32.20 3.16 -21.83
C VAL A 91 -31.41 2.18 -20.99
N LEU A 92 -30.47 1.50 -21.62
CA LEU A 92 -29.55 0.55 -21.02
C LEU A 92 -28.13 1.07 -21.24
N VAL A 93 -27.37 1.14 -20.15
CA VAL A 93 -25.97 1.57 -20.13
C VAL A 93 -25.12 0.37 -19.75
N ASP A 94 -24.32 -0.10 -20.70
CA ASP A 94 -23.34 -1.17 -20.51
C ASP A 94 -21.95 -0.54 -20.40
N LEU A 95 -21.24 -0.86 -19.31
CA LEU A 95 -19.86 -0.44 -19.08
C LEU A 95 -18.95 -1.66 -19.09
N GLU A 96 -17.79 -1.49 -19.70
CA GLU A 96 -16.73 -2.49 -19.73
C GLU A 96 -15.40 -1.81 -19.38
N LEU A 97 -14.84 -2.22 -18.24
CA LEU A 97 -13.52 -1.83 -17.75
C LEU A 97 -12.63 -3.08 -17.76
N PRO A 98 -11.71 -3.24 -18.73
CA PRO A 98 -10.95 -4.48 -18.91
C PRO A 98 -9.99 -4.78 -17.76
N ILE A 99 -9.48 -3.74 -17.08
CA ILE A 99 -8.53 -3.83 -15.99
C ILE A 99 -9.02 -2.96 -14.83
N SER A 100 -9.08 -3.53 -13.63
CA SER A 100 -9.63 -2.88 -12.44
C SER A 100 -8.59 -2.40 -11.42
N SER A 101 -7.29 -2.65 -11.68
CA SER A 101 -6.19 -2.06 -10.93
C SER A 101 -5.21 -1.34 -11.86
N LEU A 102 -4.91 -0.08 -11.57
CA LEU A 102 -4.03 0.76 -12.36
C LEU A 102 -3.01 1.46 -11.47
N GLY A 103 -1.75 1.49 -11.89
CA GLY A 103 -0.70 2.30 -11.30
C GLY A 103 -0.46 3.61 -12.05
N PRO A 104 0.57 4.36 -11.65
CA PRO A 104 1.00 5.58 -12.33
C PRO A 104 1.28 5.32 -13.81
N SER A 105 0.82 6.20 -14.70
CA SER A 105 1.04 6.08 -16.16
C SER A 105 0.47 4.84 -16.86
N ASP A 106 -0.16 3.90 -16.15
CA ASP A 106 -0.82 2.75 -16.78
C ASP A 106 -1.98 3.23 -17.68
N PRO A 107 -2.24 2.54 -18.81
CA PRO A 107 -3.33 2.94 -19.71
C PRO A 107 -4.70 2.66 -19.08
N PHE A 108 -5.50 3.70 -18.90
CA PHE A 108 -6.92 3.59 -18.59
C PHE A 108 -7.72 3.40 -19.89
N HIS A 109 -8.65 2.45 -19.89
CA HIS A 109 -9.58 2.21 -20.99
C HIS A 109 -10.97 1.91 -20.43
N LEU A 110 -11.98 2.67 -20.81
CA LEU A 110 -13.38 2.40 -20.46
C LEU A 110 -14.24 2.46 -21.72
N ARG A 111 -14.96 1.37 -21.98
CA ARG A 111 -15.98 1.31 -23.02
C ARG A 111 -17.36 1.50 -22.41
N VAL A 112 -18.14 2.41 -22.99
CA VAL A 112 -19.50 2.73 -22.58
C VAL A 112 -20.42 2.53 -23.77
N LYS A 113 -21.32 1.55 -23.71
CA LYS A 113 -22.35 1.32 -24.73
C LYS A 113 -23.71 1.75 -24.17
N ILE A 114 -24.41 2.59 -24.91
CA ILE A 114 -25.71 3.13 -24.51
C ILE A 114 -26.72 2.80 -25.60
N GLY A 115 -27.75 2.04 -25.27
CA GLY A 115 -28.80 1.66 -26.21
C GLY A 115 -30.18 1.74 -25.58
N GLY A 116 -31.22 1.72 -26.42
CA GLY A 116 -32.57 1.58 -25.88
C GLY A 116 -32.71 0.22 -25.19
N ASN A 117 -33.38 0.17 -24.04
CA ASN A 117 -33.59 -1.08 -23.31
C ASN A 117 -34.49 -2.02 -24.14
N PRO A 118 -34.02 -3.20 -24.59
CA PRO A 118 -34.81 -4.11 -25.42
C PRO A 118 -35.97 -4.73 -24.65
N LEU A 119 -35.88 -4.82 -23.32
CA LEU A 119 -36.90 -5.40 -22.45
C LEU A 119 -38.06 -4.43 -22.16
N HIS A 120 -37.96 -3.16 -22.60
CA HIS A 120 -38.96 -2.15 -22.33
C HIS A 120 -39.87 -1.89 -23.53
N ASN A 121 -41.05 -2.53 -23.54
CA ASN A 121 -41.98 -2.52 -24.68
C ASN A 121 -42.63 -1.15 -24.98
N LYS A 122 -42.72 -0.23 -24.02
CA LYS A 122 -43.32 1.10 -24.19
C LYS A 122 -42.26 2.20 -24.29
N ARG A 123 -41.41 2.15 -25.33
CA ARG A 123 -40.34 3.15 -25.48
C ARG A 123 -40.89 4.56 -25.70
N LYS A 124 -40.36 5.53 -24.96
CA LYS A 124 -40.64 6.94 -25.19
C LYS A 124 -40.14 7.32 -26.58
N ARG A 125 -40.96 8.10 -27.29
CA ARG A 125 -40.59 8.66 -28.59
C ARG A 125 -39.54 9.76 -28.39
N ASN A 126 -38.62 9.89 -29.33
CA ASN A 126 -37.61 10.94 -29.38
C ASN A 126 -36.61 10.94 -28.21
N LEU A 127 -36.26 9.78 -27.66
CA LEU A 127 -35.12 9.67 -26.75
C LEU A 127 -33.84 10.05 -27.50
N ARG A 128 -33.12 11.07 -27.01
CA ARG A 128 -31.82 11.45 -27.54
C ARG A 128 -30.79 11.48 -26.43
N LEU A 129 -29.64 10.87 -26.70
CA LEU A 129 -28.44 11.06 -25.92
C LEU A 129 -28.01 12.52 -26.11
N LYS A 130 -27.57 13.17 -25.04
CA LYS A 130 -27.06 14.55 -25.07
C LYS A 130 -25.57 14.59 -24.78
N SER A 131 -25.13 13.86 -23.77
CA SER A 131 -23.72 13.72 -23.46
C SER A 131 -23.44 12.48 -22.61
N VAL A 132 -22.20 12.02 -22.68
CA VAL A 132 -21.63 10.99 -21.81
C VAL A 132 -20.43 11.59 -21.11
N THR A 133 -20.46 11.66 -19.78
CA THR A 133 -19.35 12.20 -18.98
C THR A 133 -18.76 11.11 -18.11
N MET A 134 -17.47 10.84 -18.26
CA MET A 134 -16.69 10.01 -17.35
C MET A 134 -16.00 10.90 -16.30
N GLN A 135 -16.06 10.51 -15.03
CA GLN A 135 -15.33 11.17 -13.94
C GLN A 135 -14.54 10.15 -13.15
N LEU A 136 -13.24 10.38 -12.99
CA LEU A 136 -12.42 9.66 -12.03
C LEU A 136 -12.42 10.43 -10.72
N LYS A 137 -12.87 9.80 -9.64
CA LYS A 137 -12.91 10.40 -8.32
C LYS A 137 -12.14 9.59 -7.29
N GLU A 138 -11.53 10.31 -6.37
CA GLU A 138 -10.91 9.78 -5.16
C GLU A 138 -11.80 10.10 -3.98
N TYR A 139 -11.99 9.12 -3.10
CA TYR A 139 -12.84 9.18 -1.92
C TYR A 139 -12.01 8.92 -0.68
N MET A 140 -12.06 9.84 0.28
CA MET A 140 -11.54 9.62 1.63
C MET A 140 -12.69 9.43 2.60
N GLN A 141 -12.62 8.35 3.37
CA GLN A 141 -13.59 8.00 4.40
C GLN A 141 -12.85 7.79 5.72
N GLY A 142 -13.15 8.59 6.73
CA GLY A 142 -12.72 8.39 8.11
C GLY A 142 -13.73 7.56 8.90
N PHE A 143 -13.24 6.72 9.82
CA PHE A 143 -14.08 5.85 10.65
C PHE A 143 -14.09 6.24 12.14
N ASP A 144 -13.26 7.19 12.54
CA ASP A 144 -13.14 7.64 13.92
C ASP A 144 -13.83 9.00 14.16
N SER A 145 -14.21 9.27 15.41
CA SER A 145 -14.92 10.48 15.86
C SER A 145 -14.03 11.73 15.82
N GLY A 146 -13.72 12.17 14.61
CA GLY A 146 -12.86 13.33 14.35
C GLY A 146 -12.44 13.44 12.89
N LEU A 147 -12.59 12.36 12.12
CA LEU A 147 -12.34 12.35 10.69
C LEU A 147 -13.65 12.55 9.90
N PRO A 148 -13.59 13.14 8.70
CA PRO A 148 -14.77 13.34 7.88
C PRO A 148 -15.36 11.99 7.41
N SER A 149 -16.69 11.87 7.48
CA SER A 149 -17.40 10.62 7.19
C SER A 149 -17.26 10.13 5.74
N LYS A 150 -17.30 11.03 4.77
CA LYS A 150 -16.92 10.78 3.36
C LYS A 150 -16.66 12.12 2.67
N ARG A 151 -15.48 12.28 2.08
CA ARG A 151 -15.15 13.40 1.17
C ARG A 151 -14.72 12.85 -0.18
N GLU A 152 -14.93 13.63 -1.22
CA GLU A 152 -14.55 13.28 -2.58
C GLU A 152 -13.75 14.40 -3.25
N ILE A 153 -12.77 14.00 -4.06
CA ILE A 153 -12.02 14.87 -4.96
C ILE A 153 -12.17 14.29 -6.36
N LYS A 154 -12.44 15.17 -7.33
CA LYS A 154 -12.48 14.80 -8.74
C LYS A 154 -11.08 14.95 -9.32
N LEU A 155 -10.48 13.83 -9.72
CA LEU A 155 -9.15 13.80 -10.32
C LEU A 155 -9.20 14.12 -11.81
N ARG A 156 -10.23 13.60 -12.51
CA ARG A 156 -10.42 13.83 -13.94
C ARG A 156 -11.90 13.84 -14.31
N SER A 157 -12.25 14.59 -15.34
CA SER A 157 -13.59 14.55 -15.95
C SER A 157 -13.47 14.83 -17.43
N GLU A 158 -14.06 13.95 -18.23
CA GLU A 158 -14.06 14.04 -19.69
C GLU A 158 -15.49 13.84 -20.18
N THR A 159 -15.94 14.67 -21.12
CA THR A 159 -17.31 14.66 -21.63
C THR A 159 -17.30 14.52 -23.13
N ASP A 160 -18.01 13.52 -23.64
CA ASP A 160 -18.37 13.39 -25.04
C ASP A 160 -19.78 13.96 -25.24
N GLU A 161 -19.86 15.14 -25.87
CA GLU A 161 -21.12 15.77 -26.23
C GLU A 161 -21.64 15.20 -27.55
N CYS A 162 -22.81 14.57 -27.49
CA CYS A 162 -23.35 13.83 -28.61
C CYS A 162 -24.88 13.95 -28.60
N ASP A 163 -25.43 14.84 -29.42
CA ASP A 163 -26.89 15.01 -29.56
C ASP A 163 -27.46 14.05 -30.61
N LYS A 164 -27.51 12.75 -30.28
CA LYS A 164 -27.90 11.67 -31.21
C LYS A 164 -29.14 10.91 -30.72
N PRO A 165 -30.03 10.46 -31.63
CA PRO A 165 -31.15 9.61 -31.24
C PRO A 165 -30.65 8.28 -30.67
N ILE A 166 -31.30 7.77 -29.63
CA ILE A 166 -30.95 6.48 -29.03
C ILE A 166 -31.63 5.36 -29.81
N THR A 167 -30.83 4.53 -30.47
CA THR A 167 -31.29 3.38 -31.27
C THR A 167 -31.27 2.08 -30.46
N ALA A 168 -31.81 0.99 -31.02
CA ALA A 168 -31.73 -0.34 -30.40
C ALA A 168 -30.31 -0.92 -30.44
N ASP A 169 -29.54 -0.64 -31.51
CA ASP A 169 -28.16 -1.13 -31.66
C ASP A 169 -27.19 -0.47 -30.67
N GLY A 170 -27.57 0.73 -30.20
CA GLY A 170 -26.82 1.53 -29.25
C GLY A 170 -25.69 2.34 -29.89
N THR A 171 -25.09 3.21 -29.09
CA THR A 171 -23.91 4.01 -29.43
C THR A 171 -22.80 3.70 -28.44
N THR A 172 -21.57 3.55 -28.92
CA THR A 172 -20.39 3.26 -28.11
C THR A 172 -19.52 4.50 -27.97
N HIS A 173 -19.08 4.76 -26.74
CA HIS A 173 -18.15 5.81 -26.36
C HIS A 173 -16.96 5.17 -25.65
N ILE A 174 -15.76 5.67 -25.93
CA ILE A 174 -14.52 5.13 -25.36
C ILE A 174 -13.78 6.27 -24.67
N PHE A 175 -13.37 6.05 -23.44
CA PHE A 175 -12.52 6.97 -22.69
C PHE A 175 -11.17 6.31 -22.45
N GLU A 176 -10.10 6.96 -22.94
CA GLU A 176 -8.73 6.44 -22.88
C GLU A 176 -7.76 7.55 -22.45
N PHE A 177 -6.89 7.24 -21.49
CA PHE A 177 -5.82 8.15 -21.05
C PHE A 177 -4.78 7.41 -20.20
N PRO A 178 -3.54 7.92 -20.09
CA PRO A 178 -2.60 7.45 -19.07
C PRO A 178 -3.09 7.84 -17.67
N PHE A 179 -3.11 6.90 -16.73
CA PHE A 179 -3.64 7.10 -15.39
C PHE A 179 -2.93 8.26 -14.67
N PRO A 180 -3.66 9.19 -14.04
CA PRO A 180 -3.14 10.51 -13.69
C PRO A 180 -2.35 10.51 -12.39
N PHE A 181 -1.16 9.93 -12.39
CA PHE A 181 -0.12 10.12 -11.36
C PHE A 181 1.25 9.83 -11.99
N ASP A 182 2.28 10.50 -11.50
CA ASP A 182 3.67 10.32 -11.93
C ASP A 182 4.54 9.97 -10.72
N ASN A 183 5.44 8.99 -10.88
CA ASN A 183 6.32 8.53 -9.83
C ASN A 183 7.68 8.14 -10.39
N ASP A 184 8.58 9.12 -10.44
CA ASP A 184 9.94 8.98 -10.95
C ASP A 184 10.77 7.90 -10.23
N PHE A 185 10.39 7.50 -9.01
CA PHE A 185 11.08 6.44 -8.25
C PHE A 185 10.75 5.04 -8.76
N LEU A 186 9.71 4.87 -9.57
CA LEU A 186 9.35 3.58 -10.15
C LEU A 186 10.39 3.07 -11.15
N ARG A 187 11.19 3.96 -11.77
CA ARG A 187 12.28 3.57 -12.67
C ARG A 187 13.29 2.61 -12.06
N HIS A 188 13.45 2.63 -10.73
CA HIS A 188 14.35 1.72 -10.00
C HIS A 188 13.84 0.28 -9.95
N PHE A 189 12.59 0.05 -10.33
CA PHE A 189 11.96 -1.26 -10.44
C PHE A 189 11.79 -1.67 -11.91
N ALA A 190 12.39 -0.93 -12.86
CA ALA A 190 12.39 -1.31 -14.27
C ALA A 190 13.36 -2.47 -14.51
N VAL A 191 12.95 -3.40 -15.39
CA VAL A 191 13.66 -4.65 -15.71
C VAL A 191 15.10 -4.43 -16.19
N SER A 192 15.44 -3.23 -16.69
CA SER A 192 16.80 -2.90 -17.14
C SER A 192 17.88 -3.00 -16.04
N ASP A 193 17.51 -2.86 -14.76
CA ASP A 193 18.46 -2.95 -13.64
C ASP A 193 18.60 -4.37 -13.07
N ALA A 194 17.86 -5.36 -13.60
CA ALA A 194 17.81 -6.74 -13.08
C ALA A 194 18.97 -7.65 -13.53
N THR A 195 20.04 -7.10 -14.10
CA THR A 195 21.16 -7.89 -14.67
C THR A 195 22.23 -8.33 -13.67
N GLU A 196 22.13 -7.94 -12.39
CA GLU A 196 23.07 -8.42 -11.36
C GLU A 196 22.54 -9.69 -10.67
N PRO A 197 23.25 -10.83 -10.78
CA PRO A 197 22.84 -12.07 -10.11
C PRO A 197 22.88 -11.88 -8.59
N TYR A 198 21.74 -12.14 -7.94
CA TYR A 198 21.57 -12.18 -6.49
C TYR A 198 22.48 -13.25 -5.88
N ARG A 199 23.73 -12.88 -5.57
CA ARG A 199 24.65 -13.62 -4.71
C ARG A 199 25.13 -12.70 -3.59
N ASP A 200 24.93 -13.22 -2.39
CA ASP A 200 25.49 -12.83 -1.10
C ASP A 200 24.94 -11.61 -0.37
N GLN A 201 24.46 -11.97 0.84
CA GLN A 201 24.34 -11.22 2.09
C GLN A 201 23.51 -9.94 2.06
N LEU A 202 22.63 -9.84 3.07
CA LEU A 202 21.82 -8.67 3.45
C LEU A 202 22.71 -7.49 3.91
N THR A 203 23.74 -7.12 3.15
CA THR A 203 24.43 -5.85 3.32
C THR A 203 23.69 -4.83 2.48
N VAL A 204 22.99 -3.90 3.14
CA VAL A 204 22.41 -2.72 2.51
C VAL A 204 23.55 -1.95 1.83
N LYS A 205 23.73 -2.11 0.51
CA LYS A 205 24.81 -1.45 -0.25
C LYS A 205 24.56 0.05 -0.50
N PHE A 206 23.39 0.57 -0.12
CA PHE A 206 23.04 1.97 -0.34
C PHE A 206 22.48 2.62 0.92
N SER A 207 23.36 2.96 1.87
CA SER A 207 23.00 3.71 3.09
C SER A 207 22.67 5.19 2.82
N SER A 208 22.80 5.68 1.59
CA SER A 208 22.43 7.05 1.24
C SER A 208 22.33 7.22 -0.28
N ALA A 209 21.13 7.12 -0.83
CA ALA A 209 20.88 7.65 -2.17
C ALA A 209 20.70 9.18 -2.06
N THR A 210 21.62 9.94 -2.65
CA THR A 210 21.51 11.39 -2.75
C THR A 210 20.36 11.74 -3.68
N PHE A 211 19.26 12.25 -3.12
CA PHE A 211 18.05 12.60 -3.86
C PHE A 211 18.29 13.82 -4.76
N ASN A 212 18.04 13.65 -6.07
CA ASN A 212 18.03 14.76 -7.01
C ASN A 212 16.88 15.73 -6.64
N LYS A 213 17.27 16.94 -6.23
CA LYS A 213 16.41 18.03 -5.73
C LYS A 213 15.55 18.72 -6.80
N ASN A 214 14.97 17.98 -7.75
CA ASN A 214 14.21 18.59 -8.85
C ASN A 214 12.76 18.11 -8.90
N ARG A 215 12.07 18.23 -7.78
CA ARG A 215 10.63 18.50 -7.61
C ARG A 215 10.46 18.75 -6.11
N ASN A 216 9.71 19.77 -5.71
CA ASN A 216 9.47 20.12 -4.30
C ASN A 216 8.72 18.99 -3.60
N LEU A 217 9.39 17.89 -3.27
CA LEU A 217 8.91 16.95 -2.27
C LEU A 217 8.90 17.74 -0.97
N SER A 218 7.71 18.05 -0.45
CA SER A 218 7.54 18.39 0.95
C SER A 218 8.34 17.40 1.77
N LYS A 219 8.98 17.84 2.87
CA LYS A 219 9.74 16.96 3.77
C LYS A 219 8.92 15.69 4.00
N ILE A 220 9.31 14.58 3.37
CA ILE A 220 8.59 13.32 3.52
C ILE A 220 8.78 12.92 4.97
N THR A 221 7.67 12.62 5.65
CA THR A 221 7.72 12.10 7.02
C THR A 221 8.57 10.84 7.05
N GLU A 222 9.45 10.76 8.04
CA GLU A 222 10.29 9.58 8.25
C GLU A 222 9.43 8.30 8.31
N GLY A 223 9.85 7.24 7.62
CA GLY A 223 9.10 5.99 7.51
C GLY A 223 8.10 5.92 6.35
N VAL A 224 7.87 7.00 5.59
CA VAL A 224 7.08 6.91 4.34
C VAL A 224 8.00 6.48 3.18
N PRO A 225 7.68 5.39 2.46
CA PRO A 225 8.43 5.00 1.29
C PRO A 225 8.27 6.03 0.16
N VAL A 226 9.35 6.32 -0.56
CA VAL A 226 9.34 7.24 -1.71
C VAL A 226 8.40 6.80 -2.84
N THR A 227 8.09 5.50 -2.94
CA THR A 227 7.12 4.98 -3.91
C THR A 227 5.67 5.23 -3.51
N HIS A 228 5.40 5.63 -2.25
CA HIS A 228 4.07 5.79 -1.67
C HIS A 228 3.78 7.25 -1.31
N THR A 229 4.24 8.19 -2.12
CA THR A 229 4.04 9.64 -1.92
C THR A 229 2.93 10.21 -2.82
N GLN A 230 2.08 9.34 -3.36
CA GLN A 230 0.98 9.65 -4.27
C GLN A 230 -0.32 9.00 -3.79
N GLY A 231 -1.44 9.32 -4.42
CA GLY A 231 -2.71 8.65 -4.14
C GLY A 231 -2.68 7.19 -4.60
N PHE A 232 -3.02 6.26 -3.70
CA PHE A 232 -3.28 4.86 -4.03
C PHE A 232 -4.35 4.29 -3.09
N THR A 233 -4.99 3.20 -3.51
CA THR A 233 -6.06 2.57 -2.73
C THR A 233 -5.50 2.07 -1.41
N THR A 234 -6.06 2.56 -0.31
CA THR A 234 -5.69 2.16 1.06
C THR A 234 -6.94 1.87 1.86
N LEU A 235 -7.02 0.69 2.47
CA LEU A 235 -8.12 0.29 3.31
C LEU A 235 -7.64 0.13 4.76
N GLY A 236 -7.70 1.22 5.53
CA GLY A 236 -7.29 1.24 6.92
C GLY A 236 -8.45 1.25 7.91
N ARG A 237 -8.11 0.99 9.18
CA ARG A 237 -9.05 1.07 10.31
C ARG A 237 -9.42 2.51 10.67
N LEU A 238 -8.48 3.45 10.53
CA LEU A 238 -8.67 4.87 10.84
C LEU A 238 -9.34 5.61 9.68
N PHE A 239 -8.82 5.40 8.47
CA PHE A 239 -9.40 5.92 7.24
C PHE A 239 -9.18 4.97 6.06
N SER A 240 -9.95 5.17 5.01
CA SER A 240 -9.77 4.52 3.71
C SER A 240 -9.72 5.55 2.59
N ILE A 241 -8.91 5.27 1.57
CA ILE A 241 -8.87 5.97 0.29
C ILE A 241 -9.30 4.99 -0.79
N ARG A 242 -10.33 5.36 -1.54
CA ARG A 242 -10.93 4.55 -2.61
C ARG A 242 -11.09 5.38 -3.88
N TYR A 243 -11.13 4.70 -5.02
CA TYR A 243 -11.34 5.35 -6.30
C TYR A 243 -12.57 4.78 -6.97
N GLU A 244 -13.34 5.65 -7.62
CA GLU A 244 -14.47 5.25 -8.44
C GLU A 244 -14.41 5.95 -9.78
N VAL A 245 -14.80 5.22 -10.82
CA VAL A 245 -15.11 5.77 -12.14
C VAL A 245 -16.62 5.97 -12.19
N ILE A 246 -17.04 7.19 -12.48
CA ILE A 246 -18.45 7.57 -12.53
C ILE A 246 -18.80 7.96 -13.95
N VAL A 247 -19.75 7.24 -14.54
CA VAL A 247 -20.28 7.55 -15.87
C VAL A 247 -21.65 8.19 -15.70
N LYS A 248 -21.78 9.42 -16.21
CA LYS A 248 -23.02 10.20 -16.23
C LYS A 248 -23.52 10.30 -17.66
N VAL A 249 -24.71 9.75 -17.89
CA VAL A 249 -25.37 9.76 -19.20
C VAL A 249 -26.53 10.75 -19.13
N LYS A 250 -26.45 11.82 -19.92
CA LYS A 250 -27.52 12.82 -20.04
C LYS A 250 -28.45 12.47 -21.20
N ILE A 251 -29.74 12.38 -20.90
CA ILE A 251 -30.75 11.90 -21.85
C ILE A 251 -31.87 12.92 -21.94
N SER A 252 -32.12 13.44 -23.14
CA SER A 252 -33.30 14.26 -23.39
C SER A 252 -34.54 13.40 -23.58
N HIS A 253 -35.67 13.90 -23.07
CA HIS A 253 -36.96 13.18 -23.04
C HIS A 253 -36.94 11.85 -22.28
N GLY A 254 -35.87 11.57 -21.53
CA GLY A 254 -35.70 10.42 -20.66
C GLY A 254 -35.23 10.84 -19.27
N LYS A 255 -34.81 9.87 -18.45
CA LYS A 255 -34.13 10.13 -17.18
C LYS A 255 -32.63 9.92 -17.32
N ASP A 256 -31.86 10.89 -16.85
CA ASP A 256 -30.41 10.77 -16.73
C ASP A 256 -30.03 9.55 -15.89
N THR A 257 -28.89 8.96 -16.22
CA THR A 257 -28.39 7.74 -15.57
C THR A 257 -26.96 7.96 -15.10
N ILE A 258 -26.67 7.49 -13.88
CA ILE A 258 -25.34 7.55 -13.29
C ILE A 258 -24.95 6.15 -12.86
N VAL A 259 -23.77 5.71 -13.28
CA VAL A 259 -23.21 4.40 -12.96
C VAL A 259 -21.86 4.61 -12.29
N HIS A 260 -21.60 3.86 -11.23
CA HIS A 260 -20.37 3.91 -10.45
C HIS A 260 -19.65 2.58 -10.61
N LEU A 261 -18.38 2.60 -10.97
CA LEU A 261 -17.50 1.44 -11.02
C LEU A 261 -16.37 1.61 -10.00
N PRO A 262 -16.08 0.59 -9.17
CA PRO A 262 -14.92 0.63 -8.31
C PRO A 262 -13.64 0.55 -9.15
N LEU A 263 -12.60 1.28 -8.74
CA LEU A 263 -11.27 1.20 -9.31
C LEU A 263 -10.25 1.03 -8.18
N THR A 264 -9.33 0.08 -8.36
CA THR A 264 -8.16 -0.08 -7.49
C THR A 264 -7.02 0.74 -8.07
N VAL A 265 -6.38 1.55 -7.24
CA VAL A 265 -5.19 2.29 -7.63
C VAL A 265 -4.00 1.71 -6.90
N SER A 266 -3.00 1.28 -7.67
CA SER A 266 -1.75 0.75 -7.18
C SER A 266 -0.71 1.86 -7.01
N PRO A 267 0.18 1.79 -6.02
CA PRO A 267 1.35 2.66 -5.99
C PRO A 267 2.38 2.32 -7.09
N TYR A 268 2.23 1.19 -7.78
CA TYR A 268 3.16 0.69 -8.80
C TYR A 268 2.47 0.55 -10.15
N ASP A 269 3.16 0.94 -11.21
CA ASP A 269 2.74 0.72 -12.59
C ASP A 269 2.90 -0.75 -13.00
N ARG A 270 2.35 -1.11 -14.16
CA ARG A 270 2.41 -2.48 -14.67
C ARG A 270 3.85 -2.94 -14.91
N ALA A 271 4.71 -2.06 -15.42
CA ALA A 271 6.11 -2.38 -15.72
C ALA A 271 6.91 -2.72 -14.45
N SER A 272 6.83 -1.88 -13.41
CA SER A 272 7.48 -2.13 -12.12
C SER A 272 6.91 -3.37 -11.43
N SER A 273 5.62 -3.62 -11.62
CA SER A 273 4.95 -4.78 -11.03
C SER A 273 5.53 -6.11 -11.53
N GLU A 274 6.06 -6.18 -12.75
CA GLU A 274 6.64 -7.42 -13.29
C GLU A 274 7.90 -7.81 -12.52
N TYR A 275 8.79 -6.83 -12.33
CA TYR A 275 9.99 -6.97 -11.50
C TYR A 275 9.62 -7.31 -10.05
N LEU A 276 8.69 -6.54 -9.45
CA LEU A 276 8.27 -6.75 -8.07
C LEU A 276 7.67 -8.13 -7.85
N LEU A 277 6.87 -8.64 -8.78
CA LEU A 277 6.30 -9.97 -8.68
C LEU A 277 7.36 -11.07 -8.71
N SER A 278 8.41 -10.89 -9.52
CA SER A 278 9.57 -11.81 -9.51
C SER A 278 10.30 -11.76 -8.18
N TRP A 279 10.56 -10.55 -7.66
CA TRP A 279 11.21 -10.36 -6.36
C TRP A 279 10.40 -10.97 -5.21
N ILE A 280 9.09 -10.71 -5.14
CA ILE A 280 8.18 -11.28 -4.13
C ILE A 280 8.23 -12.81 -4.15
N LYS A 281 8.22 -13.44 -5.34
CA LYS A 281 8.36 -14.90 -5.45
C LYS A 281 9.70 -15.38 -4.89
N GLY A 282 10.78 -14.64 -5.14
CA GLY A 282 12.10 -14.91 -4.57
C GLY A 282 12.09 -14.87 -3.04
N GLU A 283 11.53 -13.82 -2.45
CA GLU A 283 11.41 -13.69 -0.98
C GLU A 283 10.56 -14.80 -0.37
N CYS A 284 9.51 -15.27 -1.06
CA CYS A 284 8.75 -16.44 -0.61
C CYS A 284 9.60 -17.72 -0.57
N LEU A 285 10.55 -17.89 -1.50
CA LEU A 285 11.47 -19.03 -1.49
C LEU A 285 12.47 -18.90 -0.33
N VAL A 286 13.04 -17.72 -0.12
CA VAL A 286 13.94 -17.46 1.02
C VAL A 286 13.25 -17.76 2.35
N ALA A 287 12.00 -17.29 2.52
CA ALA A 287 11.22 -17.58 3.72
C ALA A 287 10.96 -19.09 3.90
N ARG A 288 10.69 -19.81 2.81
CA ARG A 288 10.48 -21.27 2.85
C ARG A 288 11.76 -22.00 3.26
N ASP A 289 12.91 -21.56 2.77
CA ASP A 289 14.19 -22.19 3.08
C ASP A 289 14.61 -21.90 4.53
N LEU A 290 14.28 -20.71 5.06
CA LEU A 290 14.59 -20.31 6.43
C LEU A 290 13.65 -20.92 7.48
N PHE A 291 12.34 -20.93 7.24
CA PHE A 291 11.33 -21.31 8.24
C PHE A 291 10.69 -22.69 7.99
N GLY A 292 10.95 -23.28 6.82
CA GLY A 292 10.33 -24.52 6.37
C GLY A 292 8.95 -24.30 5.72
N ARG A 293 8.65 -25.13 4.72
CA ARG A 293 7.42 -25.05 3.91
C ARG A 293 6.13 -25.09 4.73
N ASP A 294 6.04 -26.02 5.68
CA ASP A 294 4.81 -26.23 6.45
C ASP A 294 4.53 -25.04 7.37
N THR A 295 5.58 -24.52 8.04
CA THR A 295 5.50 -23.32 8.86
C THR A 295 4.99 -22.13 8.06
N VAL A 296 5.59 -21.86 6.89
CA VAL A 296 5.20 -20.72 6.04
C VAL A 296 3.76 -20.86 5.56
N ASN A 297 3.36 -22.05 5.09
CA ASN A 297 1.98 -22.30 4.65
C ASN A 297 0.97 -22.12 5.81
N GLN A 298 1.30 -22.63 6.99
CA GLN A 298 0.44 -22.52 8.15
C GLN A 298 0.30 -21.05 8.57
N ALA A 299 1.42 -20.32 8.70
CA ALA A 299 1.41 -18.89 9.00
C ALA A 299 0.63 -18.07 7.97
N ALA A 300 0.76 -18.39 6.67
CA ALA A 300 0.02 -17.75 5.60
C ALA A 300 -1.50 -18.02 5.68
N SER A 301 -1.92 -19.19 6.19
CA SER A 301 -3.34 -19.55 6.35
C SER A 301 -3.97 -19.04 7.66
N THR A 302 -3.18 -18.83 8.71
CA THR A 302 -3.67 -18.42 10.04
C THR A 302 -4.01 -16.93 10.09
N PHE A 303 -5.20 -16.58 10.61
CA PHE A 303 -5.66 -15.18 10.72
C PHE A 303 -5.47 -14.57 12.11
N LYS A 304 -5.07 -15.37 13.10
CA LYS A 304 -4.79 -14.91 14.46
C LYS A 304 -3.30 -14.64 14.63
N ASP A 305 -2.95 -13.39 14.87
CA ASP A 305 -1.55 -12.96 14.97
C ASP A 305 -0.81 -13.65 16.12
N GLU A 306 -1.49 -13.95 17.23
CA GLU A 306 -0.91 -14.66 18.38
C GLU A 306 -0.44 -16.08 18.03
N GLU A 307 -1.24 -16.83 17.25
CA GLU A 307 -0.88 -18.18 16.82
C GLU A 307 0.32 -18.16 15.87
N VAL A 308 0.38 -17.17 14.97
CA VAL A 308 1.55 -16.96 14.09
C VAL A 308 2.78 -16.59 14.91
N HIS A 309 2.63 -15.73 15.91
CA HIS A 309 3.71 -15.35 16.81
C HIS A 309 4.29 -16.55 17.56
N MET A 310 3.43 -17.37 18.19
CA MET A 310 3.87 -18.60 18.87
C MET A 310 4.59 -19.57 17.92
N MET A 311 4.06 -19.73 16.70
CA MET A 311 4.67 -20.59 15.69
C MET A 311 6.08 -20.15 15.30
N LEU A 312 6.32 -18.84 15.20
CA LEU A 312 7.59 -18.26 14.79
C LEU A 312 8.59 -18.11 15.93
N GLN A 313 8.16 -18.10 17.20
CA GLN A 313 9.05 -17.95 18.35
C GLN A 313 10.18 -18.98 18.39
N ARG A 314 9.96 -20.20 17.90
CA ARG A 314 11.00 -21.25 17.83
C ARG A 314 12.19 -20.91 16.93
N PHE A 315 12.03 -19.96 16.02
CA PHE A 315 13.10 -19.50 15.12
C PHE A 315 13.86 -18.28 15.67
N ARG A 316 13.46 -17.77 16.84
CA ARG A 316 14.16 -16.66 17.49
C ARG A 316 15.42 -17.20 18.19
N PRO A 317 16.62 -16.67 17.88
CA PRO A 317 17.83 -17.07 18.58
C PRO A 317 17.80 -16.62 20.05
N ALA A 318 18.66 -17.19 20.88
CA ALA A 318 18.80 -16.78 22.27
C ALA A 318 19.44 -15.38 22.36
N PRO A 319 19.11 -14.58 23.40
CA PRO A 319 19.81 -13.31 23.66
C PRO A 319 21.31 -13.50 23.81
N VAL A 320 22.07 -12.53 23.32
CA VAL A 320 23.53 -12.52 23.42
C VAL A 320 23.94 -11.59 24.55
N LEU A 321 24.70 -12.15 25.50
CA LEU A 321 25.21 -11.42 26.66
C LEU A 321 26.64 -10.96 26.40
N TYR A 322 26.86 -9.65 26.42
CA TYR A 322 28.21 -9.08 26.36
C TYR A 322 28.69 -8.84 27.79
N LYS A 323 29.72 -9.57 28.20
CA LYS A 323 30.29 -9.48 29.55
C LYS A 323 31.33 -8.36 29.60
N VAL A 324 31.72 -7.98 30.81
CA VAL A 324 32.81 -7.05 31.03
C VAL A 324 34.15 -7.75 30.80
N ASN A 325 34.46 -8.03 29.53
CA ASN A 325 35.74 -8.58 29.09
C ASN A 325 36.19 -7.85 27.81
N ARG A 326 37.47 -8.00 27.47
CA ARG A 326 38.09 -7.30 26.33
C ARG A 326 37.47 -7.71 25.00
N THR A 327 37.17 -9.00 24.82
CA THR A 327 36.64 -9.55 23.57
C THR A 327 35.25 -8.98 23.26
N ASP A 328 34.37 -8.96 24.25
CA ASP A 328 33.01 -8.43 24.12
C ASP A 328 33.00 -6.91 23.98
N TRP A 329 33.99 -6.23 24.58
CA TRP A 329 34.20 -4.80 24.40
C TRP A 329 34.58 -4.43 22.96
N GLU A 330 35.52 -5.17 22.37
CA GLU A 330 35.89 -5.05 20.95
C GLU A 330 34.71 -5.41 20.04
N ALA A 331 33.95 -6.47 20.37
CA ALA A 331 32.80 -6.93 19.58
C ALA A 331 31.67 -5.88 19.50
N LEU A 332 31.50 -5.05 20.53
CA LEU A 332 30.57 -3.91 20.53
C LEU A 332 31.12 -2.68 19.79
N GLY A 333 32.33 -2.74 19.24
CA GLY A 333 32.95 -1.65 18.49
C GLY A 333 33.60 -0.56 19.36
N TYR A 334 33.78 -0.80 20.66
CA TYR A 334 34.46 0.16 21.53
C TYR A 334 35.99 0.10 21.38
N SER A 335 36.64 1.26 21.49
CA SER A 335 38.11 1.34 21.44
C SER A 335 38.75 0.68 22.66
N LEU A 336 39.78 -0.12 22.42
CA LEU A 336 40.57 -0.83 23.43
C LEU A 336 41.35 0.08 24.36
N ASP A 337 41.76 1.25 23.89
CA ASP A 337 42.51 2.21 24.69
C ASP A 337 41.68 2.74 25.87
N ARG A 338 40.35 2.60 25.80
CA ARG A 338 39.43 2.98 26.87
C ARG A 338 38.92 1.81 27.70
N TYR A 339 39.36 0.59 27.41
CA TYR A 339 38.96 -0.60 28.17
C TYR A 339 39.50 -0.52 29.60
N GLY A 340 38.64 -0.70 30.60
CA GLY A 340 39.02 -0.64 32.02
C GLY A 340 39.11 0.77 32.62
N HIS A 341 39.02 1.82 31.80
CA HIS A 341 38.70 3.15 32.31
C HIS A 341 37.23 3.17 32.74
N SER A 342 36.93 3.71 33.93
CA SER A 342 35.58 3.77 34.49
C SER A 342 34.63 4.50 33.54
N MET A 343 33.96 3.74 32.68
CA MET A 343 32.95 4.21 31.73
C MET A 343 31.57 3.87 32.26
N VAL A 344 31.28 4.21 33.52
CA VAL A 344 29.91 4.13 34.04
C VAL A 344 29.73 5.19 35.14
N THR A 345 29.41 6.42 34.75
CA THR A 345 28.39 7.14 35.52
C THR A 345 27.09 6.41 35.21
N CYS A 346 26.65 5.52 36.10
CA CYS A 346 25.29 5.03 36.03
C CYS A 346 24.40 6.28 36.02
N ILE A 347 23.36 6.27 35.19
CA ILE A 347 22.22 7.14 35.46
C ILE A 347 21.72 6.66 36.83
N GLU A 348 21.98 7.44 37.87
CA GLU A 348 21.41 7.23 39.22
C GLU A 348 19.91 7.45 39.21
#